data_AF-A0A7X0A1H8-F1
#
_entry.id   AF-A0A7X0A1H8-F1
#
_cell.length_a   1.000
_cell.length_b   1.000
_cell.length_c   1.000
_cell.angle_alpha   90.00
_cell.angle_beta   90.00
_cell.angle_gamma   90.00
#
_symmetry.space_group_name_H-M   'P 1'
#
loop_
_entity.id
_entity.type
_entity.pdbx_description
1 polymer ?
#
loop_
_entity_poly.entity_id
_entity_poly.type
_entity_poly.pdbx_seq_one_letter_code
_entity_poly.pdbx_strand_id
1 'polypeptide(L)'
;MKNLVLFFFVLTSFTAVAQNRLVDLYNLNPGDHYPANMPHVKQWINTTLAPVFIRNLQFSDNQRSSSKFIMFNPVSRPGTGWMFAGMDGVKLSPNSSSVHGQYDQEILSYLRAFDITTFDYQHRSYFLLAKNILRINDDQLLANTLNFFTESGQKSRYQQLIDRVNKFKKLKLPYPATDNVHALADILEKQFPGKIADVLFDCYIAGKNNDETLRNMQSFYQITGFYQQPVESRIDELINPKIQFKQDKPPILQLPLTALKLSGKPDSLARFSIETFTAVLNYHKQQLEVIFKGKMSGDADPGTLKVINYDYKTGKTTLSKLPPSAQPQAITELRLTVSENGITLIGVSADYGRYMMIDQVWKP
;
A
#
# COMPACT_ATOMS: atom_id res chain seq x y z
N MET A 1 29.35 -4.33 -56.56
CA MET A 1 29.14 -3.24 -55.57
C MET A 1 27.71 -2.67 -55.61
N LYS A 2 26.67 -3.53 -55.58
CA LYS A 2 25.26 -3.08 -55.47
C LYS A 2 24.50 -3.73 -54.29
N ASN A 3 25.15 -4.63 -53.54
CA ASN A 3 24.54 -5.34 -52.41
C ASN A 3 25.00 -4.82 -51.03
N LEU A 4 25.86 -3.79 -50.98
CA LEU A 4 26.34 -3.23 -49.70
C LEU A 4 25.42 -2.10 -49.17
N VAL A 5 24.61 -1.48 -50.04
CA VAL A 5 23.70 -0.39 -49.66
C VAL A 5 22.38 -0.90 -49.08
N LEU A 6 21.97 -2.13 -49.43
CA LEU A 6 20.73 -2.73 -48.91
C LEU A 6 20.88 -3.21 -47.45
N PHE A 7 22.10 -3.55 -47.01
CA PHE A 7 22.34 -4.00 -45.63
C PHE A 7 22.31 -2.84 -44.62
N PHE A 8 22.63 -1.62 -45.05
CA PHE A 8 22.57 -0.43 -44.19
C PHE A 8 21.14 0.12 -43.99
N PHE A 9 20.23 -0.10 -44.94
CA PHE A 9 18.82 0.30 -44.80
C PHE A 9 17.94 -0.72 -44.05
N VAL A 10 18.38 -1.99 -43.98
CA VAL A 10 17.71 -3.01 -43.14
C VAL A 10 18.18 -2.93 -41.68
N LEU A 11 19.34 -2.33 -41.40
CA LEU A 11 19.80 -2.06 -40.03
C LEU A 11 19.26 -0.73 -39.44
N THR A 12 18.75 0.19 -40.26
CA THR A 12 18.08 1.42 -39.78
C THR A 12 16.58 1.28 -39.62
N SER A 13 15.99 0.16 -40.05
CA SER A 13 14.57 -0.17 -39.79
C SER A 13 14.37 -0.97 -38.50
N PHE A 14 15.44 -1.33 -37.77
CA PHE A 14 15.41 -1.87 -36.40
C PHE A 14 15.59 -0.79 -35.33
N THR A 15 15.04 0.40 -35.53
CA THR A 15 14.29 1.02 -34.43
C THR A 15 12.81 0.73 -34.64
N ALA A 16 12.47 -0.57 -34.66
CA ALA A 16 11.36 -1.00 -33.84
C ALA A 16 11.72 -0.48 -32.43
N VAL A 17 11.35 0.77 -32.16
CA VAL A 17 11.27 1.28 -30.81
C VAL A 17 10.38 0.25 -30.13
N ALA A 18 10.97 -0.65 -29.35
CA ALA A 18 10.22 -1.47 -28.44
C ALA A 18 9.39 -0.45 -27.66
N GLN A 19 8.12 -0.32 -28.02
CA GLN A 19 7.23 0.68 -27.45
C GLN A 19 6.84 0.14 -26.09
N ASN A 20 7.79 0.15 -25.16
CA ASN A 20 7.54 -0.17 -23.77
C ASN A 20 6.44 0.78 -23.31
N ARG A 21 5.33 0.24 -22.81
CA ARG A 21 4.31 1.03 -22.15
C ARG A 21 4.63 1.07 -20.67
N LEU A 22 4.21 2.15 -20.01
CA LEU A 22 4.37 2.28 -18.57
C LEU A 22 3.69 1.11 -17.85
N VAL A 23 2.56 0.62 -18.35
CA VAL A 23 1.87 -0.57 -17.79
C VAL A 23 2.75 -1.83 -17.80
N ASP A 24 3.68 -1.96 -18.74
CA ASP A 24 4.55 -3.13 -18.88
C ASP A 24 5.68 -3.15 -17.83
N LEU A 25 6.08 -1.98 -17.32
CA LEU A 25 7.13 -1.87 -16.29
C LEU A 25 6.81 -2.62 -15.01
N TYR A 26 5.54 -2.83 -14.78
CA TYR A 26 5.11 -3.27 -13.49
C TYR A 26 4.98 -4.80 -13.42
N ASN A 27 5.19 -5.55 -14.52
CA ASN A 27 4.67 -6.93 -14.61
C ASN A 27 3.22 -7.02 -14.07
N LEU A 28 2.47 -5.91 -14.16
CA LEU A 28 1.03 -5.83 -13.90
C LEU A 28 0.33 -6.32 -15.16
N ASN A 29 0.76 -7.49 -15.66
CA ASN A 29 -0.03 -8.20 -16.65
C ASN A 29 -1.41 -8.39 -16.00
N PRO A 30 -2.50 -7.92 -16.61
CA PRO A 30 -3.83 -7.98 -16.02
C PRO A 30 -4.28 -9.45 -15.98
N GLY A 31 -3.84 -10.18 -14.96
CA GLY A 31 -4.06 -11.62 -14.78
C GLY A 31 -3.82 -12.07 -13.34
N ASP A 32 -2.62 -11.92 -12.79
CA ASP A 32 -2.21 -12.87 -11.73
C ASP A 32 -1.93 -12.30 -10.32
N HIS A 33 -1.86 -10.97 -10.12
CA HIS A 33 -1.44 -10.40 -8.82
C HIS A 33 -2.30 -9.26 -8.27
N TYR A 34 -3.44 -8.96 -8.89
CA TYR A 34 -4.43 -8.07 -8.27
C TYR A 34 -5.43 -8.90 -7.47
N PRO A 35 -5.74 -8.51 -6.23
CA PRO A 35 -6.90 -9.05 -5.53
C PRO A 35 -8.16 -8.90 -6.39
N ALA A 36 -8.96 -9.97 -6.50
CA ALA A 36 -10.16 -9.99 -7.34
C ALA A 36 -11.21 -8.95 -6.93
N ASN A 37 -11.13 -8.46 -5.71
CA ASN A 37 -11.98 -7.42 -5.12
C ASN A 37 -11.55 -5.98 -5.48
N MET A 38 -10.64 -5.77 -6.44
CA MET A 38 -10.19 -4.44 -6.88
C MET A 38 -10.41 -4.13 -8.38
N PRO A 39 -11.59 -4.40 -8.97
CA PRO A 39 -11.82 -4.22 -10.40
C PRO A 39 -11.73 -2.76 -10.87
N HIS A 40 -12.28 -1.79 -10.12
CA HIS A 40 -12.26 -0.38 -10.54
C HIS A 40 -10.85 0.21 -10.44
N VAL A 41 -10.10 -0.10 -9.39
CA VAL A 41 -8.70 0.34 -9.26
C VAL A 41 -7.86 -0.22 -10.40
N LYS A 42 -8.01 -1.52 -10.71
CA LYS A 42 -7.31 -2.17 -11.84
C LYS A 42 -7.65 -1.49 -13.17
N GLN A 43 -8.93 -1.25 -13.43
CA GLN A 43 -9.38 -0.58 -14.65
C GLN A 43 -8.83 0.84 -14.75
N TRP A 44 -8.82 1.59 -13.64
CA TRP A 44 -8.31 2.95 -13.59
C TRP A 44 -6.81 3.01 -13.91
N ILE A 45 -6.02 2.11 -13.32
CA ILE A 45 -4.57 1.99 -13.61
C ILE A 45 -4.36 1.72 -15.09
N ASN A 46 -5.05 0.72 -15.64
CA ASN A 46 -4.92 0.35 -17.05
C ASN A 46 -5.30 1.51 -17.98
N THR A 47 -6.42 2.18 -17.71
CA THR A 47 -6.91 3.27 -18.55
C THR A 47 -6.00 4.49 -18.49
N THR A 48 -5.47 4.81 -17.30
CA THR A 48 -4.61 5.98 -17.08
C THR A 48 -3.18 5.76 -17.60
N LEU A 49 -2.62 4.55 -17.44
CA LEU A 49 -1.21 4.28 -17.77
C LEU A 49 -1.01 3.65 -19.15
N ALA A 50 -1.99 2.96 -19.74
CA ALA A 50 -1.84 2.34 -21.06
C ALA A 50 -1.46 3.32 -22.19
N PRO A 51 -1.94 4.58 -22.21
CA PRO A 51 -1.53 5.55 -23.24
C PRO A 51 -0.09 6.07 -23.07
N VAL A 52 0.58 5.74 -21.96
CA VAL A 52 1.89 6.28 -21.63
C VAL A 52 2.99 5.37 -22.20
N PHE A 53 3.68 5.89 -23.21
CA PHE A 53 4.87 5.26 -23.78
C PHE A 53 6.12 5.69 -23.02
N ILE A 54 7.11 4.79 -22.92
CA ILE A 54 8.40 5.07 -22.31
C ILE A 54 9.54 4.62 -23.23
N ARG A 55 10.72 5.21 -23.04
CA ARG A 55 11.97 4.81 -23.70
C ARG A 55 13.11 4.78 -22.70
N ASN A 56 14.24 4.19 -23.10
CA ASN A 56 15.45 4.07 -22.28
C ASN A 56 15.17 3.42 -20.92
N LEU A 57 14.31 2.40 -20.91
CA LEU A 57 14.03 1.64 -19.71
C LEU A 57 15.32 0.94 -19.24
N GLN A 58 15.71 1.22 -18.01
CA GLN A 58 16.71 0.49 -17.25
C GLN A 58 16.10 0.06 -15.92
N PHE A 59 16.42 -1.14 -15.46
CA PHE A 59 16.02 -1.59 -14.15
C PHE A 59 17.13 -2.37 -13.47
N SER A 60 17.13 -2.35 -12.15
CA SER A 60 17.98 -3.20 -11.32
C SER A 60 17.23 -3.62 -10.07
N ASP A 61 17.47 -4.85 -9.62
CA ASP A 61 16.87 -5.40 -8.41
C ASP A 61 17.88 -5.32 -7.26
N ASN A 62 17.37 -5.12 -6.04
CA ASN A 62 18.21 -5.28 -4.86
C ASN A 62 18.53 -6.78 -4.62
N GLN A 63 19.54 -7.09 -3.79
CA GLN A 63 19.98 -8.47 -3.53
C GLN A 63 18.87 -9.42 -3.01
N ARG A 64 17.80 -8.86 -2.42
CA ARG A 64 16.68 -9.60 -1.85
C ARG A 64 15.43 -9.60 -2.75
N SER A 65 15.51 -8.99 -3.93
CA SER A 65 14.39 -8.78 -4.88
C SER A 65 13.15 -8.10 -4.27
N SER A 66 13.28 -7.43 -3.13
CA SER A 66 12.20 -6.70 -2.46
C SER A 66 12.05 -5.26 -2.95
N SER A 67 13.06 -4.76 -3.66
CA SER A 67 13.05 -3.43 -4.24
C SER A 67 13.61 -3.50 -5.67
N LYS A 68 13.02 -2.70 -6.55
CA LYS A 68 13.47 -2.51 -7.93
C LYS A 68 13.70 -1.04 -8.20
N PHE A 69 14.86 -0.69 -8.70
CA PHE A 69 15.15 0.64 -9.20
C PHE A 69 14.82 0.67 -10.69
N ILE A 70 14.02 1.64 -11.11
CA ILE A 70 13.52 1.76 -12.47
C ILE A 70 13.88 3.15 -12.98
N MET A 71 14.49 3.23 -14.15
CA MET A 71 14.74 4.49 -14.84
C MET A 71 14.16 4.44 -16.24
N PHE A 72 13.46 5.49 -16.65
CA PHE A 72 12.94 5.60 -18.01
C PHE A 72 12.69 7.06 -18.39
N ASN A 73 12.52 7.33 -19.68
CA ASN A 73 12.04 8.63 -20.17
C ASN A 73 10.61 8.48 -20.69
N PRO A 74 9.64 9.27 -20.17
CA PRO A 74 8.29 9.28 -20.69
C PRO A 74 8.25 9.89 -22.10
N VAL A 75 7.44 9.30 -22.97
CA VAL A 75 7.13 9.81 -24.29
C VAL A 75 5.71 10.36 -24.26
N SER A 76 5.57 11.67 -24.43
CA SER A 76 4.28 12.32 -24.60
C SER A 76 4.19 12.97 -25.97
N ARG A 77 3.00 12.96 -26.57
CA ARG A 77 2.77 13.79 -27.76
C ARG A 77 2.79 15.26 -27.28
N PRO A 78 3.46 16.17 -28.01
CA PRO A 78 3.46 17.58 -27.68
C PRO A 78 2.02 18.09 -27.49
N GLY A 79 1.75 18.73 -26.36
CA GLY A 79 0.45 19.33 -26.08
C GLY A 79 -0.66 18.39 -25.59
N THR A 80 -0.50 17.06 -25.57
CA THR A 80 -1.62 16.16 -25.17
C THR A 80 -1.66 15.84 -23.68
N GLY A 81 -0.55 15.92 -22.95
CA GLY A 81 -0.44 15.49 -21.55
C GLY A 81 -1.01 14.09 -21.29
N TRP A 82 -0.99 13.65 -20.05
CA TRP A 82 -1.59 12.41 -19.58
C TRP A 82 -2.85 12.76 -18.81
N MET A 83 -3.96 12.13 -19.21
CA MET A 83 -5.26 12.33 -18.57
C MET A 83 -5.49 11.22 -17.57
N PHE A 84 -6.05 11.57 -16.41
CA PHE A 84 -6.46 10.59 -15.40
C PHE A 84 -7.90 10.16 -15.69
N ALA A 85 -8.13 8.85 -15.76
CA ALA A 85 -9.47 8.32 -15.99
C ALA A 85 -10.42 8.78 -14.87
N GLY A 86 -11.63 9.24 -15.22
CA GLY A 86 -12.60 9.72 -14.25
C GLY A 86 -12.19 11.00 -13.50
N MET A 87 -11.31 11.83 -14.08
CA MET A 87 -10.96 13.15 -13.55
C MET A 87 -10.93 14.18 -14.68
N ASP A 88 -12.13 14.62 -15.10
CA ASP A 88 -12.28 15.50 -16.26
C ASP A 88 -11.47 16.79 -16.11
N GLY A 89 -10.61 17.08 -17.09
CA GLY A 89 -9.77 18.28 -17.11
C GLY A 89 -8.50 18.23 -16.26
N VAL A 90 -8.27 17.16 -15.49
CA VAL A 90 -6.99 16.94 -14.79
C VAL A 90 -5.96 16.35 -15.76
N LYS A 91 -4.83 17.05 -15.91
CA LYS A 91 -3.84 16.71 -16.93
C LYS A 91 -2.43 16.81 -16.40
N LEU A 92 -1.69 15.70 -16.42
CA LEU A 92 -0.27 15.66 -16.12
C LEU A 92 0.54 15.92 -17.39
N SER A 93 1.33 16.98 -17.41
CA SER A 93 2.28 17.24 -18.50
C SER A 93 3.65 16.74 -18.04
N PRO A 94 4.04 15.50 -18.39
CA PRO A 94 5.36 14.99 -18.04
C PRO A 94 6.43 15.83 -18.73
N ASN A 95 7.55 16.06 -18.05
CA ASN A 95 8.73 16.54 -18.75
C ASN A 95 9.39 15.36 -19.46
N SER A 96 10.05 15.59 -20.61
CA SER A 96 10.75 14.54 -21.34
C SER A 96 12.06 14.09 -20.67
N SER A 97 12.35 14.60 -19.48
CA SER A 97 13.51 14.24 -18.66
C SER A 97 13.41 12.80 -18.14
N SER A 98 14.50 12.31 -17.55
CA SER A 98 14.52 10.99 -16.94
C SER A 98 13.63 10.95 -15.69
N VAL A 99 12.91 9.85 -15.56
CA VAL A 99 12.14 9.45 -14.39
C VAL A 99 12.96 8.41 -13.67
N HIS A 100 13.22 8.65 -12.39
CA HIS A 100 13.87 7.72 -11.48
C HIS A 100 12.83 7.21 -10.50
N GLY A 101 12.65 5.90 -10.46
CA GLY A 101 11.66 5.20 -9.67
C GLY A 101 12.30 4.18 -8.75
N GLN A 102 11.69 3.98 -7.59
CA GLN A 102 11.94 2.84 -6.71
C GLN A 102 10.60 2.18 -6.43
N TYR A 103 10.47 0.93 -6.85
CA TYR A 103 9.40 0.01 -6.44
C TYR A 103 9.87 -0.75 -5.21
N ASP A 104 9.04 -0.83 -4.18
CA ASP A 104 9.29 -1.58 -2.96
C ASP A 104 8.09 -2.47 -2.65
N GLN A 105 8.35 -3.74 -2.34
CA GLN A 105 7.41 -4.68 -1.76
C GLN A 105 8.15 -5.50 -0.70
N GLU A 106 8.19 -4.97 0.51
CA GLU A 106 9.11 -5.38 1.57
C GLU A 106 8.87 -6.84 2.01
N ILE A 107 7.63 -7.33 1.93
CA ILE A 107 7.28 -8.71 2.28
C ILE A 107 8.10 -9.75 1.51
N LEU A 108 8.51 -9.46 0.25
CA LEU A 108 9.30 -10.37 -0.58
C LEU A 108 10.71 -10.61 -0.03
N SER A 109 11.22 -9.69 0.81
CA SER A 109 12.50 -9.89 1.51
C SER A 109 12.42 -10.98 2.59
N TYR A 110 11.21 -11.21 3.12
CA TYR A 110 10.94 -12.23 4.14
C TYR A 110 10.42 -13.52 3.49
N LEU A 111 9.46 -13.38 2.57
CA LEU A 111 8.68 -14.47 1.97
C LEU A 111 8.65 -14.31 0.44
N ARG A 112 9.60 -14.97 -0.24
CA ARG A 112 9.77 -14.86 -1.71
C ARG A 112 8.56 -15.34 -2.53
N ALA A 113 7.75 -16.23 -1.98
CA ALA A 113 6.58 -16.82 -2.63
C ALA A 113 5.26 -16.29 -2.04
N PHE A 114 5.27 -15.10 -1.43
CA PHE A 114 4.06 -14.50 -0.90
C PHE A 114 3.10 -14.14 -2.05
N ASP A 115 1.87 -14.63 -1.96
CA ASP A 115 0.80 -14.36 -2.92
C ASP A 115 -0.36 -13.64 -2.24
N ILE A 116 -0.56 -12.38 -2.65
CA ILE A 116 -1.60 -11.51 -2.12
C ILE A 116 -3.00 -12.04 -2.40
N THR A 117 -3.20 -12.78 -3.49
CA THR A 117 -4.53 -13.25 -3.90
C THR A 117 -5.10 -14.30 -2.94
N THR A 118 -4.25 -14.92 -2.13
CA THR A 118 -4.63 -15.94 -1.14
C THR A 118 -4.77 -15.40 0.29
N PHE A 119 -4.40 -14.13 0.52
CA PHE A 119 -4.45 -13.53 1.85
C PHE A 119 -5.86 -12.97 2.14
N ASP A 120 -6.50 -13.47 3.21
CA ASP A 120 -7.91 -13.20 3.52
C ASP A 120 -8.15 -12.04 4.50
N TYR A 121 -7.08 -11.35 4.93
CA TYR A 121 -7.10 -10.24 5.88
C TYR A 121 -7.77 -10.53 7.23
N GLN A 122 -7.88 -11.81 7.61
CA GLN A 122 -8.38 -12.17 8.94
C GLN A 122 -7.27 -12.04 9.99
N HIS A 123 -7.64 -11.73 11.23
CA HIS A 123 -6.70 -11.65 12.37
C HIS A 123 -5.79 -12.88 12.48
N ARG A 124 -6.31 -14.08 12.18
CA ARG A 124 -5.51 -15.31 12.14
C ARG A 124 -4.44 -15.27 11.07
N SER A 125 -4.78 -14.85 9.86
CA SER A 125 -3.83 -14.79 8.75
C SER A 125 -2.73 -13.77 9.04
N TYR A 126 -3.05 -12.64 9.68
CA TYR A 126 -2.04 -11.71 10.19
C TYR A 126 -1.13 -12.35 11.23
N PHE A 127 -1.69 -13.07 12.21
CA PHE A 127 -0.91 -13.79 13.21
C PHE A 127 0.05 -14.82 12.58
N LEU A 128 -0.46 -15.67 11.69
CA LEU A 128 0.36 -16.68 11.02
C LEU A 128 1.43 -16.04 10.11
N LEU A 129 1.08 -14.96 9.41
CA LEU A 129 2.02 -14.24 8.58
C LEU A 129 3.12 -13.56 9.43
N ALA A 130 2.77 -13.00 10.58
CA ALA A 130 3.73 -12.43 11.53
C ALA A 130 4.75 -13.48 12.02
N LYS A 131 4.27 -14.69 12.37
CA LYS A 131 5.11 -15.84 12.71
C LYS A 131 6.11 -16.13 11.59
N ASN A 132 5.64 -16.19 10.34
CA ASN A 132 6.45 -16.51 9.17
C ASN A 132 7.50 -15.43 8.87
N ILE A 133 7.12 -14.15 8.96
CA ILE A 133 8.03 -13.01 8.78
C ILE A 133 9.19 -13.07 9.78
N LEU A 134 8.87 -13.34 11.05
CA LEU A 134 9.86 -13.42 12.13
C LEU A 134 10.60 -14.76 12.18
N ARG A 135 10.20 -15.75 11.37
CA ARG A 135 10.73 -17.12 11.37
C ARG A 135 10.68 -17.78 12.76
N ILE A 136 9.59 -17.52 13.48
CA ILE A 136 9.35 -18.10 14.80
C ILE A 136 8.97 -19.58 14.63
N ASN A 137 9.72 -20.48 15.25
CA ASN A 137 9.38 -21.90 15.28
C ASN A 137 8.34 -22.21 16.37
N ASP A 138 7.82 -23.43 16.41
CA ASP A 138 6.73 -23.77 17.34
C ASP A 138 7.17 -23.76 18.80
N ASP A 139 8.43 -24.11 19.10
CA ASP A 139 8.99 -24.00 20.44
C ASP A 139 9.00 -22.54 20.92
N GLN A 140 9.50 -21.61 20.09
CA GLN A 140 9.49 -20.18 20.39
C GLN A 140 8.05 -19.64 20.52
N LEU A 141 7.13 -20.16 19.71
CA LEU A 141 5.71 -19.78 19.77
C LEU A 141 5.10 -20.18 21.11
N LEU A 142 5.34 -21.41 21.56
CA LEU A 142 4.89 -21.93 22.85
C LEU A 142 5.54 -21.19 24.01
N ALA A 143 6.86 -20.94 23.95
CA ALA A 143 7.57 -20.16 24.96
C ALA A 143 6.95 -18.76 25.12
N ASN A 144 6.66 -18.07 24.00
CA ASN A 144 6.00 -16.78 24.03
C ASN A 144 4.59 -16.87 24.63
N THR A 145 3.80 -17.90 24.30
CA THR A 145 2.47 -18.09 24.89
C THR A 145 2.56 -18.28 26.40
N LEU A 146 3.49 -19.11 26.87
CA LEU A 146 3.71 -19.33 28.31
C LEU A 146 4.10 -18.03 29.02
N ASN A 147 4.90 -17.18 28.39
CA ASN A 147 5.34 -15.92 29.01
C ASN A 147 4.21 -14.88 29.16
N PHE A 148 3.28 -14.81 28.21
CA PHE A 148 2.25 -13.75 28.20
C PHE A 148 0.88 -14.18 28.72
N PHE A 149 0.52 -15.44 28.56
CA PHE A 149 -0.86 -15.88 28.78
C PHE A 149 -1.01 -16.91 29.90
N THR A 150 0.06 -17.18 30.65
CA THR A 150 -0.02 -18.02 31.84
C THR A 150 0.44 -17.24 33.05
N GLU A 151 -0.21 -17.51 34.17
CA GLU A 151 0.05 -16.79 35.42
C GLU A 151 0.94 -17.63 36.33
N SER A 152 1.67 -16.97 37.21
CA SER A 152 2.36 -17.65 38.30
C SER A 152 1.34 -18.12 39.33
N GLY A 153 1.28 -19.42 39.63
CA GLY A 153 0.29 -19.98 40.54
C GLY A 153 0.62 -21.41 40.97
N GLN A 154 -0.35 -22.13 41.55
CA GLN A 154 -0.15 -23.48 42.06
C GLN A 154 0.09 -24.53 40.95
N LYS A 155 -0.44 -24.32 39.74
CA LYS A 155 -0.22 -25.19 38.57
C LYS A 155 0.97 -24.69 37.75
N SER A 156 1.75 -25.62 37.18
CA SER A 156 2.83 -25.22 36.27
C SER A 156 2.26 -24.53 35.03
N ARG A 157 3.00 -23.58 34.47
CA ARG A 157 2.58 -22.83 33.26
C ARG A 157 2.27 -23.78 32.09
N TYR A 158 2.99 -24.88 31.99
CA TYR A 158 2.77 -25.93 30.99
C TYR A 158 1.46 -26.68 31.20
N GLN A 159 1.12 -27.03 32.46
CA GLN A 159 -0.17 -27.65 32.80
C GLN A 159 -1.33 -26.70 32.52
N GLN A 160 -1.19 -25.41 32.85
CA GLN A 160 -2.19 -24.39 32.54
C GLN A 160 -2.47 -24.33 31.03
N LEU A 161 -1.43 -24.46 30.21
CA LEU A 161 -1.59 -24.47 28.76
C LEU A 161 -2.35 -25.70 28.26
N ILE A 162 -1.97 -26.89 28.71
CA ILE A 162 -2.70 -28.12 28.37
C ILE A 162 -4.15 -28.06 28.84
N ASP A 163 -4.42 -27.56 30.05
CA ASP A 163 -5.78 -27.39 30.58
C ASP A 163 -6.61 -26.45 29.69
N ARG A 164 -6.02 -25.35 29.22
CA ARG A 164 -6.68 -24.41 28.32
C ARG A 164 -7.01 -25.06 26.98
N VAL A 165 -6.05 -25.75 26.37
CA VAL A 165 -6.24 -26.46 25.10
C VAL A 165 -7.31 -27.55 25.24
N ASN A 166 -7.23 -28.37 26.28
CA ASN A 166 -8.21 -29.41 26.58
C ASN A 166 -9.63 -28.84 26.75
N LYS A 167 -9.76 -27.72 27.48
CA LYS A 167 -11.04 -27.04 27.66
C LYS A 167 -11.59 -26.49 26.34
N PHE A 168 -10.76 -25.80 25.56
CA PHE A 168 -11.21 -25.13 24.34
C PHE A 168 -11.51 -26.12 23.21
N LYS A 169 -10.64 -27.13 23.04
CA LYS A 169 -10.78 -28.16 21.99
C LYS A 169 -11.61 -29.38 22.42
N LYS A 170 -12.05 -29.44 23.69
CA LYS A 170 -12.78 -30.57 24.29
C LYS A 170 -11.99 -31.89 24.19
N LEU A 171 -10.71 -31.84 24.57
CA LEU A 171 -9.77 -32.97 24.54
C LEU A 171 -9.30 -33.37 25.95
N LYS A 172 -8.54 -34.45 26.03
CA LYS A 172 -7.87 -34.95 27.23
C LYS A 172 -6.40 -35.27 26.94
N LEU A 173 -5.65 -34.26 26.54
CA LEU A 173 -4.22 -34.35 26.34
C LEU A 173 -3.50 -34.62 27.66
N PRO A 174 -2.45 -35.46 27.65
CA PRO A 174 -1.63 -35.68 28.82
C PRO A 174 -0.84 -34.42 29.18
N TYR A 175 -0.47 -34.30 30.45
CA TYR A 175 0.51 -33.30 30.86
C TYR A 175 1.92 -33.71 30.43
N PRO A 176 2.81 -32.74 30.14
CA PRO A 176 4.19 -33.06 29.81
C PRO A 176 4.89 -33.73 31.00
N ALA A 177 5.69 -34.77 30.72
CA ALA A 177 6.45 -35.50 31.74
C ALA A 177 7.53 -34.62 32.41
N THR A 178 7.99 -33.59 31.69
CA THR A 178 8.96 -32.60 32.15
C THR A 178 8.46 -31.20 31.76
N ASP A 179 8.56 -30.24 32.68
CA ASP A 179 8.19 -28.83 32.46
C ASP A 179 9.21 -28.12 31.55
N ASN A 180 9.21 -28.48 30.27
CA ASN A 180 9.97 -27.80 29.23
C ASN A 180 9.13 -27.65 27.95
N VAL A 181 9.54 -26.69 27.11
CA VAL A 181 8.83 -26.31 25.89
C VAL A 181 8.80 -27.43 24.87
N HIS A 182 9.88 -28.21 24.75
CA HIS A 182 9.99 -29.26 23.74
C HIS A 182 9.01 -30.42 24.00
N ALA A 183 8.91 -30.87 25.25
CA ALA A 183 7.94 -31.90 25.66
C ALA A 183 6.49 -31.44 25.43
N LEU A 184 6.22 -30.14 25.59
CA LEU A 184 4.93 -29.57 25.27
C LEU A 184 4.67 -29.53 23.75
N ALA A 185 5.68 -29.14 22.97
CA ALA A 185 5.63 -29.15 21.52
C ALA A 185 5.34 -30.55 20.99
N ASP A 186 6.02 -31.59 21.50
CA ASP A 186 5.79 -32.99 21.10
C ASP A 186 4.34 -33.44 21.31
N ILE A 187 3.74 -33.08 22.45
CA ILE A 187 2.35 -33.42 22.75
C ILE A 187 1.40 -32.74 21.76
N LEU A 188 1.63 -31.45 21.51
CA LEU A 188 0.77 -30.67 20.61
C LEU A 188 0.97 -31.05 19.15
N GLU A 189 2.19 -31.33 18.71
CA GLU A 189 2.50 -31.74 17.34
C GLU A 189 1.90 -33.13 17.04
N LYS A 190 1.98 -34.06 18.00
CA LYS A 190 1.34 -35.37 17.85
C LYS A 190 -0.18 -35.27 17.67
N GLN A 191 -0.83 -34.31 18.33
CA GLN A 191 -2.27 -34.11 18.24
C GLN A 191 -2.68 -33.23 17.05
N PHE A 192 -1.87 -32.23 16.72
CA PHE A 192 -2.16 -31.16 15.77
C PHE A 192 -0.96 -30.93 14.84
N PRO A 193 -0.60 -31.92 14.00
CA PRO A 193 0.61 -31.85 13.20
C PRO A 193 0.62 -30.63 12.29
N GLY A 194 1.66 -29.81 12.41
CA GLY A 194 1.84 -28.55 11.69
C GLY A 194 0.82 -27.45 12.00
N LYS A 195 0.01 -27.61 13.06
CA LYS A 195 -1.12 -26.72 13.41
C LYS A 195 -1.04 -26.13 14.82
N ILE A 196 0.12 -26.21 15.46
CA ILE A 196 0.33 -25.63 16.80
C ILE A 196 -0.05 -24.15 16.81
N ALA A 197 0.37 -23.38 15.80
CA ALA A 197 0.05 -21.95 15.72
C ALA A 197 -1.44 -21.65 15.66
N ASP A 198 -2.22 -22.45 14.93
CA ASP A 198 -3.68 -22.31 14.86
C ASP A 198 -4.34 -22.59 16.21
N VAL A 199 -3.86 -23.63 16.92
CA VAL A 199 -4.36 -23.98 18.24
C VAL A 199 -4.08 -22.87 19.25
N LEU A 200 -2.88 -22.29 19.23
CA LEU A 200 -2.53 -21.18 20.10
C LEU A 200 -3.32 -19.92 19.76
N PHE A 201 -3.54 -19.64 18.48
CA PHE A 201 -4.41 -18.55 18.07
C PHE A 201 -5.81 -18.72 18.68
N ASP A 202 -6.41 -19.90 18.52
CA ASP A 202 -7.77 -20.18 19.03
C ASP A 202 -7.88 -20.05 20.54
N CYS A 203 -6.88 -20.52 21.27
CA CYS A 203 -6.95 -20.64 22.72
C CYS A 203 -6.63 -19.33 23.44
N TYR A 204 -5.76 -18.50 22.84
CA TYR A 204 -5.10 -17.38 23.50
C TYR A 204 -5.19 -16.05 22.77
N ILE A 205 -5.16 -16.06 21.44
CA ILE A 205 -5.16 -14.81 20.66
C ILE A 205 -6.60 -14.38 20.37
N ALA A 206 -7.42 -15.30 19.88
CA ALA A 206 -8.83 -15.06 19.59
C ALA A 206 -9.58 -14.61 20.86
N GLY A 207 -10.01 -13.35 20.85
CA GLY A 207 -10.84 -12.75 21.90
C GLY A 207 -12.34 -12.91 21.60
N LYS A 208 -13.17 -12.34 22.47
CA LYS A 208 -14.63 -12.28 22.26
C LYS A 208 -15.02 -11.31 21.14
N ASN A 209 -14.15 -10.35 20.83
CA ASN A 209 -14.32 -9.36 19.78
C ASN A 209 -12.97 -9.01 19.13
N ASN A 210 -13.02 -8.17 18.09
CA ASN A 210 -11.85 -7.77 17.32
C ASN A 210 -10.84 -7.00 18.19
N ASP A 211 -11.30 -6.09 19.05
CA ASP A 211 -10.42 -5.28 19.90
C ASP A 211 -9.60 -6.14 20.87
N GLU A 212 -10.22 -7.15 21.48
CA GLU A 212 -9.55 -8.10 22.36
C GLU A 212 -8.55 -8.96 21.56
N THR A 213 -8.92 -9.41 20.36
CA THR A 213 -8.04 -10.19 19.48
C THR A 213 -6.80 -9.39 19.07
N LEU A 214 -6.99 -8.14 18.65
CA LEU A 214 -5.91 -7.22 18.28
C LEU A 214 -4.98 -6.95 19.47
N ARG A 215 -5.52 -6.74 20.67
CA ARG A 215 -4.74 -6.53 21.87
C ARG A 215 -3.90 -7.75 22.22
N ASN A 216 -4.50 -8.94 22.22
CA ASN A 216 -3.80 -10.19 22.52
C ASN A 216 -2.69 -10.46 21.49
N MET A 217 -2.97 -10.25 20.20
CA MET A 217 -1.98 -10.39 19.13
C MET A 217 -0.83 -9.40 19.29
N GLN A 218 -1.12 -8.14 19.63
CA GLN A 218 -0.10 -7.12 19.88
C GLN A 218 0.78 -7.51 21.07
N SER A 219 0.18 -7.91 22.20
CA SER A 219 0.93 -8.34 23.39
C SER A 219 1.82 -9.55 23.09
N PHE A 220 1.33 -10.52 22.32
CA PHE A 220 2.09 -11.71 21.96
C PHE A 220 3.38 -11.37 21.18
N TYR A 221 3.29 -10.46 20.19
CA TYR A 221 4.43 -10.11 19.34
C TYR A 221 5.29 -8.98 19.90
N GLN A 222 4.87 -8.28 20.96
CA GLN A 222 5.58 -7.14 21.52
C GLN A 222 7.03 -7.48 21.93
N ILE A 223 7.28 -8.68 22.48
CA ILE A 223 8.61 -9.10 22.94
C ILE A 223 9.66 -9.15 21.83
N THR A 224 9.22 -9.24 20.58
CA THR A 224 10.11 -9.34 19.42
C THR A 224 10.76 -8.01 19.07
N GLY A 225 10.22 -6.88 19.56
CA GLY A 225 10.67 -5.52 19.23
C GLY A 225 10.42 -5.10 17.78
N PHE A 226 9.94 -6.00 16.92
CA PHE A 226 9.73 -5.77 15.50
C PHE A 226 8.45 -4.95 15.24
N TYR A 227 7.40 -5.19 16.02
CA TYR A 227 6.10 -4.54 15.87
C TYR A 227 5.93 -3.39 16.86
N GLN A 228 6.47 -2.21 16.52
CA GLN A 228 6.31 -0.98 17.30
C GLN A 228 4.92 -0.34 17.15
N GLN A 229 4.21 -0.72 16.09
CA GLN A 229 2.83 -0.35 15.79
C GLN A 229 1.97 -1.62 15.75
N PRO A 230 0.64 -1.51 15.61
CA PRO A 230 -0.24 -2.67 15.49
C PRO A 230 0.27 -3.66 14.42
N VAL A 231 0.32 -4.95 14.78
CA VAL A 231 0.84 -6.04 13.91
C VAL A 231 0.24 -5.98 12.50
N GLU A 232 -1.07 -5.80 12.39
CA GLU A 232 -1.77 -5.72 11.10
C GLU A 232 -1.32 -4.54 10.26
N SER A 233 -1.22 -3.36 10.87
CA SER A 233 -0.74 -2.15 10.18
C SER A 233 0.67 -2.34 9.64
N ARG A 234 1.57 -2.95 10.42
CA ARG A 234 2.94 -3.23 9.96
C ARG A 234 2.95 -4.27 8.84
N ILE A 235 2.15 -5.32 8.94
CA ILE A 235 2.06 -6.33 7.88
C ILE A 235 1.49 -5.72 6.60
N ASP A 236 0.47 -4.88 6.70
CA ASP A 236 -0.08 -4.16 5.55
C ASP A 236 0.99 -3.30 4.86
N GLU A 237 1.83 -2.59 5.61
CA GLU A 237 2.97 -1.87 5.04
C GLU A 237 3.96 -2.77 4.30
N LEU A 238 4.23 -3.98 4.82
CA LEU A 238 5.14 -4.92 4.19
C LEU A 238 4.57 -5.47 2.89
N ILE A 239 3.26 -5.77 2.89
CA ILE A 239 2.54 -6.41 1.79
C ILE A 239 2.31 -5.43 0.65
N ASN A 240 1.89 -4.20 0.97
CA ASN A 240 1.44 -3.21 0.00
C ASN A 240 2.61 -2.70 -0.85
N PRO A 241 2.56 -2.82 -2.18
CA PRO A 241 3.62 -2.30 -3.01
C PRO A 241 3.58 -0.78 -3.01
N LYS A 242 4.77 -0.20 -2.90
CA LYS A 242 5.01 1.24 -2.88
C LYS A 242 5.92 1.62 -4.02
N ILE A 243 5.61 2.71 -4.70
CA ILE A 243 6.44 3.24 -5.77
C ILE A 243 6.72 4.70 -5.49
N GLN A 244 7.99 5.07 -5.54
CA GLN A 244 8.44 6.45 -5.37
C GLN A 244 9.11 6.90 -6.65
N PHE A 245 8.68 8.03 -7.19
CA PHE A 245 9.24 8.59 -8.41
C PHE A 245 9.74 10.02 -8.19
N LYS A 246 10.84 10.31 -8.85
CA LYS A 246 11.43 11.65 -8.98
C LYS A 246 11.76 11.90 -10.46
N GLN A 247 11.55 13.12 -10.91
CA GLN A 247 11.99 13.57 -12.24
C GLN A 247 13.05 14.65 -12.08
N ASP A 248 14.01 14.70 -13.01
CA ASP A 248 15.03 15.76 -13.01
C ASP A 248 14.42 17.14 -13.21
N LYS A 249 13.34 17.20 -13.99
CA LYS A 249 12.53 18.40 -14.16
C LYS A 249 11.11 18.13 -13.69
N PRO A 250 10.56 18.95 -12.77
CA PRO A 250 9.21 18.79 -12.26
C PRO A 250 8.16 18.70 -13.38
N PRO A 251 7.34 17.64 -13.44
CA PRO A 251 6.19 17.62 -14.32
C PRO A 251 5.09 18.51 -13.71
N ILE A 252 4.20 18.99 -14.58
CA ILE A 252 3.13 19.91 -14.19
C ILE A 252 1.80 19.19 -14.22
N LEU A 253 1.13 19.11 -13.08
CA LEU A 253 -0.27 18.70 -13.01
C LEU A 253 -1.17 19.93 -13.12
N GLN A 254 -2.03 19.94 -14.13
CA GLN A 254 -3.02 20.98 -14.32
C GLN A 254 -4.35 20.53 -13.75
N LEU A 255 -4.98 21.40 -12.96
CA LEU A 255 -6.31 21.19 -12.38
C LEU A 255 -7.36 22.03 -13.14
N PRO A 256 -8.58 21.52 -13.34
CA PRO A 256 -9.67 22.29 -13.93
C PRO A 256 -10.17 23.35 -12.95
N LEU A 257 -10.79 24.42 -13.48
CA LEU A 257 -11.39 25.49 -12.67
C LEU A 257 -12.51 25.00 -11.74
N THR A 258 -13.12 23.85 -12.06
CA THR A 258 -14.12 23.19 -11.22
C THR A 258 -13.52 22.56 -9.97
N ALA A 259 -12.23 22.20 -10.00
CA ALA A 259 -11.52 21.61 -8.88
C ALA A 259 -10.85 22.66 -7.99
N LEU A 260 -10.26 23.70 -8.60
CA LEU A 260 -9.54 24.75 -7.87
C LEU A 260 -9.48 26.06 -8.66
N LYS A 261 -9.76 27.18 -7.98
CA LYS A 261 -9.46 28.53 -8.48
C LYS A 261 -8.28 29.14 -7.72
N LEU A 262 -7.51 29.97 -8.40
CA LEU A 262 -6.39 30.69 -7.80
C LEU A 262 -6.84 32.07 -7.29
N SER A 263 -6.36 32.44 -6.11
CA SER A 263 -6.58 33.77 -5.54
C SER A 263 -6.00 34.85 -6.46
N GLY A 264 -6.81 35.87 -6.78
CA GLY A 264 -6.44 36.95 -7.69
C GLY A 264 -6.33 36.57 -9.18
N LYS A 265 -6.54 35.30 -9.56
CA LYS A 265 -6.52 34.83 -10.95
C LYS A 265 -7.60 33.75 -11.20
N PRO A 266 -8.89 34.07 -11.03
CA PRO A 266 -9.97 33.08 -10.98
C PRO A 266 -10.19 32.32 -12.30
N ASP A 267 -9.79 32.88 -13.44
CA ASP A 267 -9.93 32.27 -14.77
C ASP A 267 -8.67 31.51 -15.21
N SER A 268 -7.61 31.55 -14.41
CA SER A 268 -6.37 30.82 -14.70
C SER A 268 -6.42 29.40 -14.14
N LEU A 269 -6.05 28.42 -14.97
CA LEU A 269 -5.93 27.03 -14.54
C LEU A 269 -4.84 26.89 -13.47
N ALA A 270 -5.19 26.21 -12.39
CA ALA A 270 -4.29 25.93 -11.30
C ALA A 270 -3.25 24.88 -11.76
N ARG A 271 -1.95 25.15 -11.55
CA ARG A 271 -0.85 24.27 -11.94
C ARG A 271 -0.05 23.86 -10.72
N PHE A 272 0.19 22.57 -10.55
CA PHE A 272 1.00 22.00 -9.49
C PHE A 272 2.28 21.43 -10.07
N SER A 273 3.41 22.02 -9.69
CA SER A 273 4.75 21.54 -10.06
C SER A 273 5.15 20.41 -9.11
N ILE A 274 5.23 19.18 -9.63
CA ILE A 274 5.50 17.98 -8.83
C ILE A 274 7.00 17.81 -8.64
N GLU A 275 7.46 17.80 -7.40
CA GLU A 275 8.87 17.52 -7.08
C GLU A 275 9.10 16.01 -6.91
N THR A 276 8.16 15.34 -6.24
CA THR A 276 8.15 13.89 -6.05
C THR A 276 6.72 13.38 -6.07
N PHE A 277 6.52 12.12 -6.42
CA PHE A 277 5.26 11.46 -6.12
C PHE A 277 5.46 10.04 -5.62
N THR A 278 4.57 9.61 -4.74
CA THR A 278 4.55 8.27 -4.14
C THR A 278 3.21 7.62 -4.43
N ALA A 279 3.21 6.42 -4.97
CA ALA A 279 2.01 5.60 -5.15
C ALA A 279 2.06 4.40 -4.18
N VAL A 280 0.96 4.11 -3.49
CA VAL A 280 0.81 2.95 -2.61
C VAL A 280 -0.48 2.23 -2.99
N LEU A 281 -0.37 0.97 -3.40
CA LEU A 281 -1.53 0.12 -3.62
C LEU A 281 -1.84 -0.58 -2.30
N ASN A 282 -2.90 -0.14 -1.61
CA ASN A 282 -3.36 -0.72 -0.38
C ASN A 282 -4.41 -1.79 -0.69
N TYR A 283 -4.01 -3.06 -0.57
CA TYR A 283 -4.88 -4.18 -0.90
C TYR A 283 -5.99 -4.39 0.14
N HIS A 284 -5.69 -4.19 1.42
CA HIS A 284 -6.68 -4.32 2.51
C HIS A 284 -7.82 -3.29 2.34
N LYS A 285 -7.45 -2.02 2.10
CA LYS A 285 -8.40 -0.92 1.88
C LYS A 285 -8.96 -0.86 0.46
N GLN A 286 -8.51 -1.75 -0.43
CA GLN A 286 -8.92 -1.79 -1.83
C GLN A 286 -8.78 -0.43 -2.53
N GLN A 287 -7.63 0.22 -2.36
CA GLN A 287 -7.39 1.54 -2.92
C GLN A 287 -5.95 1.74 -3.38
N LEU A 288 -5.77 2.60 -4.38
CA LEU A 288 -4.49 3.19 -4.77
C LEU A 288 -4.45 4.63 -4.25
N GLU A 289 -3.46 4.95 -3.41
CA GLU A 289 -3.16 6.32 -2.99
C GLU A 289 -1.94 6.83 -3.76
N VAL A 290 -2.08 7.97 -4.42
CA VAL A 290 -0.98 8.69 -5.10
C VAL A 290 -0.80 10.04 -4.45
N ILE A 291 0.36 10.26 -3.84
CA ILE A 291 0.72 11.49 -3.12
C ILE A 291 1.72 12.24 -3.98
N PHE A 292 1.34 13.42 -4.48
CA PHE A 292 2.21 14.35 -5.18
C PHE A 292 2.68 15.42 -4.20
N LYS A 293 3.99 15.58 -4.04
CA LYS A 293 4.59 16.69 -3.26
C LYS A 293 5.18 17.72 -4.21
N GLY A 294 4.99 18.99 -3.90
CA GLY A 294 5.40 20.06 -4.80
C GLY A 294 4.81 21.41 -4.43
N LYS A 295 4.59 22.24 -5.46
CA LYS A 295 4.15 23.63 -5.28
C LYS A 295 3.08 24.02 -6.29
N MET A 296 2.03 24.66 -5.82
CA MET A 296 1.06 25.33 -6.69
C MET A 296 1.64 26.60 -7.33
N SER A 297 1.14 26.95 -8.52
CA SER A 297 1.48 28.18 -9.26
C SER A 297 0.93 29.47 -8.63
N GLY A 298 0.13 29.35 -7.59
CA GLY A 298 -0.46 30.44 -6.82
C GLY A 298 -1.31 29.87 -5.68
N ASP A 299 -1.71 30.73 -4.76
CA ASP A 299 -2.52 30.30 -3.61
C ASP A 299 -3.95 29.98 -4.03
N ALA A 300 -4.53 28.99 -3.38
CA ALA A 300 -5.91 28.60 -3.59
C ALA A 300 -6.87 29.69 -3.09
N ASP A 301 -7.93 29.96 -3.86
CA ASP A 301 -9.04 30.82 -3.44
C ASP A 301 -9.87 30.11 -2.34
N PRO A 302 -9.89 30.65 -1.11
CA PRO A 302 -10.67 30.13 0.01
C PRO A 302 -12.13 29.83 -0.33
N GLY A 303 -12.77 30.70 -1.13
CA GLY A 303 -14.20 30.61 -1.44
C GLY A 303 -14.58 29.36 -2.26
N THR A 304 -13.59 28.68 -2.84
CA THR A 304 -13.78 27.45 -3.63
C THR A 304 -13.44 26.17 -2.89
N LEU A 305 -12.78 26.27 -1.73
CA LEU A 305 -12.30 25.11 -1.00
C LEU A 305 -13.36 24.54 -0.05
N LYS A 306 -13.50 23.22 -0.06
CA LYS A 306 -14.22 22.46 0.97
C LYS A 306 -13.20 21.85 1.92
N VAL A 307 -13.19 22.32 3.16
CA VAL A 307 -12.32 21.82 4.24
C VAL A 307 -12.83 20.47 4.72
N ILE A 308 -11.92 19.53 4.88
CA ILE A 308 -12.17 18.23 5.49
C ILE A 308 -11.84 18.34 6.98
N ASN A 309 -12.86 18.33 7.82
CA ASN A 309 -12.70 18.30 9.28
C ASN A 309 -12.93 16.90 9.81
N TYR A 310 -12.16 16.51 10.82
CA TYR A 310 -12.37 15.25 11.54
C TYR A 310 -12.80 15.55 12.98
N ASP A 311 -13.97 15.07 13.36
CA ASP A 311 -14.44 15.15 14.74
C ASP A 311 -13.95 13.92 15.51
N TYR A 312 -12.95 14.13 16.38
CA TYR A 312 -12.37 13.07 17.20
C TYR A 312 -13.35 12.46 18.21
N LYS A 313 -14.43 13.15 18.57
CA LYS A 313 -15.44 12.63 19.50
C LYS A 313 -16.40 11.67 18.81
N THR A 314 -16.80 11.98 17.58
CA THR A 314 -17.76 11.17 16.83
C THR A 314 -17.10 10.24 15.82
N GLY A 315 -15.82 10.41 15.54
CA GLY A 315 -15.08 9.70 14.49
C GLY A 315 -15.53 10.06 13.08
N LYS A 316 -16.29 11.15 12.91
CA LYS A 316 -16.91 11.52 11.63
C LYS A 316 -16.11 12.59 10.90
N THR A 317 -16.01 12.43 9.60
CA THR A 317 -15.49 13.45 8.68
C THR A 317 -16.64 14.34 8.21
N THR A 318 -16.44 15.66 8.27
CA THR A 318 -17.40 16.65 7.75
C THR A 318 -16.73 17.55 6.72
N LEU A 319 -17.51 18.01 5.74
CA LEU A 319 -17.10 18.99 4.75
C LEU A 319 -17.71 20.35 5.10
N SER A 320 -16.87 21.37 5.25
CA SER A 320 -17.32 22.76 5.43
C SER A 320 -16.71 23.66 4.38
N LYS A 321 -17.46 24.66 3.90
CA LYS A 321 -16.88 25.70 3.04
C LYS A 321 -15.94 26.56 3.87
N LEU A 322 -14.78 26.88 3.31
CA LEU A 322 -13.86 27.81 3.92
C LEU A 322 -14.38 29.25 3.68
N PRO A 323 -14.40 30.13 4.70
CA PRO A 323 -14.98 31.46 4.53
C PRO A 323 -14.15 32.28 3.53
N PRO A 324 -14.77 33.09 2.64
CA PRO A 324 -14.04 33.88 1.66
C PRO A 324 -13.01 34.86 2.26
N SER A 325 -13.18 35.23 3.52
CA SER A 325 -12.30 36.11 4.28
C SER A 325 -11.05 35.44 4.85
N ALA A 326 -10.94 34.11 4.73
CA ALA A 326 -9.76 33.41 5.23
C ALA A 326 -8.52 33.69 4.37
N GLN A 327 -7.35 33.37 4.92
CA GLN A 327 -6.10 33.52 4.18
C GLN A 327 -6.04 32.53 3.01
N PRO A 328 -5.49 32.94 1.86
CA PRO A 328 -5.19 32.04 0.76
C PRO A 328 -4.32 30.87 1.21
N GLN A 329 -4.55 29.70 0.63
CA GLN A 329 -3.93 28.46 1.09
C GLN A 329 -2.85 28.01 0.12
N ALA A 330 -1.61 27.91 0.63
CA ALA A 330 -0.49 27.36 -0.11
C ALA A 330 -0.53 25.82 -0.07
N ILE A 331 -1.03 25.21 -1.14
CA ILE A 331 -1.09 23.74 -1.27
C ILE A 331 0.30 23.20 -1.64
N THR A 332 0.82 22.31 -0.79
CA THR A 332 2.16 21.71 -0.91
C THR A 332 2.10 20.22 -1.28
N GLU A 333 0.93 19.61 -1.14
CA GLU A 333 0.73 18.20 -1.46
C GLU A 333 -0.67 17.98 -2.06
N LEU A 334 -0.76 17.10 -3.05
CA LEU A 334 -2.01 16.60 -3.61
C LEU A 334 -2.09 15.10 -3.37
N ARG A 335 -3.19 14.63 -2.79
CA ARG A 335 -3.47 13.21 -2.56
C ARG A 335 -4.62 12.76 -3.45
N LEU A 336 -4.31 11.90 -4.40
CA LEU A 336 -5.27 11.21 -5.23
C LEU A 336 -5.55 9.83 -4.60
N THR A 337 -6.79 9.55 -4.24
CA THR A 337 -7.21 8.21 -3.81
C THR A 337 -8.16 7.64 -4.83
N VAL A 338 -7.82 6.48 -5.37
CA VAL A 338 -8.67 5.68 -6.26
C VAL A 338 -9.07 4.45 -5.47
N SER A 339 -10.37 4.28 -5.23
CA SER A 339 -10.92 3.16 -4.46
C SER A 339 -12.00 2.46 -5.27
N GLU A 340 -12.54 1.36 -4.78
CA GLU A 340 -13.70 0.72 -5.40
C GLU A 340 -14.99 1.56 -5.34
N ASN A 341 -15.03 2.60 -4.51
CA ASN A 341 -16.18 3.51 -4.39
C ASN A 341 -16.08 4.75 -5.28
N GLY A 342 -14.86 5.16 -5.65
CA GLY A 342 -14.65 6.35 -6.47
C GLY A 342 -13.23 6.89 -6.42
N ILE A 343 -13.07 8.10 -6.94
CA ILE A 343 -11.84 8.86 -6.99
C ILE A 343 -12.00 10.13 -6.15
N THR A 344 -11.03 10.40 -5.28
CA THR A 344 -10.94 11.68 -4.57
C THR A 344 -9.59 12.35 -4.82
N LEU A 345 -9.58 13.67 -4.95
CA LEU A 345 -8.38 14.50 -4.98
C LEU A 345 -8.46 15.50 -3.83
N ILE A 346 -7.48 15.44 -2.93
CA ILE A 346 -7.37 16.28 -1.76
C ILE A 346 -6.10 17.12 -1.86
N GLY A 347 -6.21 18.43 -1.72
CA GLY A 347 -5.04 19.29 -1.50
C GLY A 347 -4.72 19.41 -0.01
N VAL A 348 -3.43 19.39 0.31
CA VAL A 348 -2.92 19.57 1.67
C VAL A 348 -2.02 20.80 1.70
N SER A 349 -2.29 21.71 2.63
CA SER A 349 -1.48 22.90 2.85
C SER A 349 -0.31 22.65 3.81
N ALA A 350 0.61 23.62 3.88
CA ALA A 350 1.78 23.55 4.77
C ALA A 350 1.43 23.43 6.27
N ASP A 351 0.27 23.93 6.68
CA ASP A 351 -0.28 23.82 8.03
C ASP A 351 -1.16 22.56 8.23
N TYR A 352 -1.09 21.61 7.31
CA TYR A 352 -1.85 20.35 7.31
C TYR A 352 -3.36 20.49 7.14
N GLY A 353 -3.85 21.67 6.72
CA GLY A 353 -5.22 21.83 6.23
C GLY A 353 -5.50 20.90 5.05
N ARG A 354 -6.68 20.25 5.02
CA ARG A 354 -7.08 19.31 3.97
C ARG A 354 -8.29 19.83 3.22
N TYR A 355 -8.19 19.87 1.90
CA TYR A 355 -9.20 20.47 1.05
C TYR A 355 -9.65 19.51 -0.05
N MET A 356 -10.93 19.18 -0.06
CA MET A 356 -11.52 18.37 -1.13
C MET A 356 -11.60 19.18 -2.42
N MET A 357 -10.93 18.71 -3.48
CA MET A 357 -10.90 19.35 -4.80
C MET A 357 -11.74 18.59 -5.81
N ILE A 358 -11.65 17.26 -5.81
CA ILE A 358 -12.44 16.38 -6.69
C ILE A 358 -12.98 15.24 -5.83
N ASP A 359 -14.25 14.92 -6.01
CA ASP A 359 -14.93 13.78 -5.40
C ASP A 359 -15.87 13.19 -6.46
N GLN A 360 -15.50 12.03 -6.99
CA GLN A 360 -16.20 11.37 -8.07
C GLN A 360 -16.46 9.92 -7.72
N VAL A 361 -17.74 9.57 -7.62
CA VAL A 361 -18.21 8.19 -7.46
C VAL A 361 -18.20 7.50 -8.83
N TRP A 362 -17.85 6.22 -8.88
CA TRP A 362 -17.98 5.46 -10.13
C TRP A 362 -19.43 5.43 -10.60
N LYS A 363 -19.64 5.58 -11.91
CA LYS A 363 -20.96 5.37 -12.47
C LYS A 363 -21.24 3.86 -12.48
N PRO A 364 -22.44 3.42 -12.05
CA PRO A 364 -22.81 2.01 -12.05
C PRO A 364 -22.84 1.40 -13.45
#